data_AF-A0AAV1TLN4-F1
#
_entry.id   AF-A0AAV1TLN4-F1
#
_cell.length_a   1.000
_cell.length_b   1.000
_cell.length_c   1.000
_cell.angle_alpha   90.00
_cell.angle_beta   90.00
_cell.angle_gamma   90.00
#
_symmetry.space_group_name_H-M   'P 1'
#
loop_
_entity.id
_entity.type
_entity.pdbx_description
1 polymer ?
#
loop_
_entity_poly.entity_id
_entity_poly.type
_entity_poly.pdbx_seq_one_letter_code
_entity_poly.pdbx_strand_id
1 'polypeptide(L)'
;MSQFNRDPPSATRGTGSALPKLKIIHTPSLPSVDKSLWKAEKSYEDKRLLTHTNDEWQVLKVFDGLRCFKSHYVLEFVRLRRVHFGIRWRNGRDIDTGVVPPGCMMGPHWYLMVATWLFFSFLMVMVNVLTIDKARTAEIGAGVFLSGMCLICYALVGCTDPGIVPRINVPLDETFTYCDHCESYRPEGALHCMDCRVCIEEYDHHCPWTGKCVGKGNVHYFYAWLLFLVLAFVYEMIEFTTYFFPPDNHNLLDSLDDSMKIVHSAFKPAPRS
;
A
#
# COMPACT_ATOMS: atom_id res chain seq x y z
N MET A 1 -16.36 -14.61 66.37
CA MET A 1 -15.64 -15.85 66.71
C MET A 1 -15.22 -16.49 65.40
N SER A 2 -13.96 -16.76 65.07
CA SER A 2 -12.69 -16.66 65.77
C SER A 2 -11.60 -16.69 64.69
N GLN A 3 -10.64 -15.77 64.79
CA GLN A 3 -9.34 -15.87 64.12
C GLN A 3 -8.62 -17.15 64.57
N PHE A 4 -7.82 -17.77 63.71
CA PHE A 4 -6.61 -18.46 64.16
C PHE A 4 -5.51 -18.35 63.11
N ASN A 5 -4.54 -17.52 63.47
CA ASN A 5 -3.23 -17.32 62.87
C ASN A 5 -2.29 -18.47 63.30
N ARG A 6 -1.42 -18.98 62.43
CA ARG A 6 -0.16 -19.64 62.83
C ARG A 6 0.94 -19.41 61.80
N ASP A 7 1.99 -18.78 62.27
CA ASP A 7 3.28 -18.49 61.64
C ASP A 7 4.19 -19.75 61.50
N PRO A 8 5.30 -19.67 60.73
CA PRO A 8 6.15 -20.81 60.32
C PRO A 8 7.35 -21.02 61.28
N PRO A 9 8.14 -22.11 61.13
CA PRO A 9 9.41 -22.24 61.86
C PRO A 9 10.65 -21.98 61.01
N SER A 10 11.65 -21.42 61.68
CA SER A 10 12.92 -20.88 61.19
C SER A 10 14.14 -21.76 61.49
N ALA A 11 15.15 -21.63 60.62
CA ALA A 11 16.61 -21.56 60.84
C ALA A 11 17.43 -22.79 61.33
N THR A 12 18.59 -23.00 60.67
CA THR A 12 19.93 -23.10 61.30
C THR A 12 21.08 -22.95 60.26
N ARG A 13 22.22 -22.40 60.72
CA ARG A 13 23.48 -22.08 60.00
C ARG A 13 24.61 -23.06 60.39
N GLY A 14 25.63 -23.18 59.53
CA GLY A 14 27.02 -23.62 59.86
C GLY A 14 27.84 -23.95 58.60
N THR A 15 28.70 -23.07 58.06
CA THR A 15 30.17 -22.90 58.28
C THR A 15 31.08 -24.04 57.81
N GLY A 16 32.05 -23.75 56.91
CA GLY A 16 33.38 -24.37 56.95
C GLY A 16 33.98 -25.02 55.68
N SER A 17 34.85 -24.27 55.00
CA SER A 17 36.16 -24.65 54.42
C SER A 17 36.37 -25.72 53.31
N ALA A 18 36.98 -25.23 52.22
CA ALA A 18 38.12 -25.76 51.44
C ALA A 18 37.97 -27.00 50.52
N LEU A 19 38.26 -26.75 49.23
CA LEU A 19 38.37 -27.66 48.06
C LEU A 19 39.39 -28.80 48.27
N PRO A 20 39.19 -29.95 47.59
CA PRO A 20 40.09 -30.22 46.46
C PRO A 20 39.48 -30.96 45.26
N LYS A 21 39.98 -30.57 44.08
CA LYS A 21 40.22 -31.36 42.85
C LYS A 21 39.01 -32.01 42.16
N LEU A 22 38.57 -31.31 41.10
CA LEU A 22 37.76 -31.83 40.00
C LEU A 22 38.40 -33.10 39.40
N LYS A 23 37.67 -34.22 39.40
CA LYS A 23 37.95 -35.39 38.57
C LYS A 23 36.65 -35.79 37.89
N ILE A 24 36.60 -35.66 36.57
CA ILE A 24 35.43 -35.94 35.74
C ILE A 24 35.12 -37.44 35.80
N ILE A 25 33.90 -37.79 36.21
CA ILE A 25 33.31 -39.13 36.07
C ILE A 25 31.84 -38.97 35.66
N HIS A 26 31.45 -39.69 34.61
CA HIS A 26 30.17 -39.64 33.89
C HIS A 26 28.91 -39.67 34.78
N THR A 27 27.93 -38.82 34.47
CA THR A 27 26.59 -38.88 35.05
C THR A 27 25.69 -39.89 34.33
N PRO A 28 24.83 -40.64 35.06
CA PRO A 28 23.86 -41.56 34.47
C PRO A 28 22.72 -40.81 33.76
N SER A 29 22.18 -41.42 32.72
CA SER A 29 21.01 -40.94 31.97
C SER A 29 19.78 -40.72 32.87
N LEU A 30 19.20 -39.52 32.79
CA LEU A 30 17.89 -39.17 33.34
C LEU A 30 16.80 -40.12 32.82
N PRO A 31 15.74 -40.42 33.61
CA PRO A 31 14.63 -41.24 33.16
C PRO A 31 13.96 -40.60 31.94
N SER A 32 13.61 -41.44 30.97
CA SER A 32 12.99 -41.03 29.71
C SER A 32 11.67 -40.32 29.99
N VAL A 33 11.66 -39.00 29.81
CA VAL A 33 10.45 -38.18 29.88
C VAL A 33 9.47 -38.69 28.83
N ASP A 34 8.26 -39.07 29.27
CA ASP A 34 7.20 -39.54 28.38
C ASP A 34 6.83 -38.42 27.38
N LYS A 35 7.21 -38.61 26.12
CA LYS A 35 6.98 -37.65 25.02
C LYS A 35 5.50 -37.47 24.71
N SER A 36 4.61 -38.33 25.22
CA SER A 36 3.16 -38.19 25.07
C SER A 36 2.59 -37.05 25.92
N LEU A 37 3.15 -36.82 27.11
CA LEU A 37 2.79 -35.69 27.98
C LEU A 37 3.23 -34.35 27.36
N TRP A 38 4.40 -34.31 26.73
CA TRP A 38 4.83 -33.14 25.95
C TRP A 38 3.91 -32.84 24.76
N LYS A 39 3.33 -33.86 24.12
CA LYS A 39 2.35 -33.64 23.04
C LYS A 39 1.02 -33.12 23.58
N ALA A 40 0.58 -33.56 24.77
CA ALA A 40 -0.66 -33.11 25.39
C ALA A 40 -0.53 -31.70 25.98
N GLU A 41 0.59 -31.40 26.65
CA GLU A 41 0.90 -30.09 27.21
C GLU A 41 1.20 -29.07 26.11
N LYS A 42 1.93 -29.45 25.06
CA LYS A 42 2.09 -28.61 23.85
C LYS A 42 0.78 -28.45 23.08
N SER A 43 -0.09 -29.45 23.04
CA SER A 43 -1.43 -29.30 22.43
C SER A 43 -2.39 -28.47 23.29
N TYR A 44 -2.20 -28.40 24.62
CA TYR A 44 -3.01 -27.60 25.52
C TYR A 44 -2.50 -26.16 25.60
N GLU A 45 -1.18 -25.95 25.65
CA GLU A 45 -0.55 -24.63 25.50
C GLU A 45 -0.73 -24.08 24.08
N ASP A 46 -0.58 -24.86 23.01
CA ASP A 46 -0.92 -24.39 21.65
C ASP A 46 -2.40 -24.01 21.56
N LYS A 47 -3.31 -24.71 22.26
CA LYS A 47 -4.75 -24.35 22.28
C LYS A 47 -5.07 -23.16 23.18
N ARG A 48 -4.27 -22.87 24.21
CA ARG A 48 -4.47 -21.74 25.14
C ARG A 48 -3.73 -20.47 24.68
N LEU A 49 -2.64 -20.61 23.94
CA LEU A 49 -2.01 -19.53 23.16
C LEU A 49 -2.79 -19.21 21.87
N LEU A 50 -3.73 -20.06 21.45
CA LEU A 50 -4.68 -19.79 20.36
C LEU A 50 -5.99 -19.12 20.83
N THR A 51 -6.07 -18.70 22.09
CA THR A 51 -7.21 -17.94 22.63
C THR A 51 -6.69 -16.73 23.39
N HIS A 52 -6.88 -15.54 22.81
CA HIS A 52 -6.51 -14.19 23.30
C HIS A 52 -5.26 -13.53 22.67
N THR A 53 -5.30 -13.27 21.36
CA THR A 53 -4.79 -12.03 20.71
C THR A 53 -5.34 -11.97 19.27
N ASN A 54 -6.58 -11.51 19.10
CA ASN A 54 -7.28 -11.52 17.79
C ASN A 54 -6.94 -10.31 16.89
N ASP A 55 -5.71 -9.82 16.90
CA ASP A 55 -5.28 -8.61 16.15
C ASP A 55 -4.01 -8.76 15.30
N GLU A 56 -3.47 -9.96 15.10
CA GLU A 56 -2.19 -10.10 14.40
C GLU A 56 -2.33 -10.42 12.90
N TRP A 57 -1.65 -9.61 12.08
CA TRP A 57 -1.34 -9.91 10.69
C TRP A 57 -0.77 -11.32 10.56
N GLN A 58 -1.38 -12.17 9.72
CA GLN A 58 -0.82 -13.49 9.46
C GLN A 58 0.26 -13.36 8.40
N VAL A 59 1.52 -13.58 8.78
CA VAL A 59 2.62 -13.69 7.83
C VAL A 59 2.41 -14.97 7.01
N LEU A 60 2.10 -14.83 5.72
CA LEU A 60 1.89 -15.97 4.82
C LEU A 60 3.22 -16.62 4.43
N LYS A 61 4.22 -15.78 4.17
CA LYS A 61 5.53 -16.21 3.69
C LYS A 61 6.57 -15.12 3.95
N VAL A 62 7.66 -15.49 4.60
CA VAL A 62 8.86 -14.67 4.75
C VAL A 62 9.82 -15.04 3.63
N PHE A 63 10.28 -14.06 2.85
CA PHE A 63 11.26 -14.29 1.77
C PHE A 63 12.67 -14.00 2.28
N ASP A 64 13.25 -14.97 2.99
CA ASP A 64 14.58 -14.83 3.62
C ASP A 64 15.73 -14.61 2.62
N GLY A 65 15.55 -14.96 1.35
CA GLY A 65 16.54 -14.81 0.27
C GLY A 65 16.58 -13.44 -0.43
N LEU A 66 15.63 -12.55 -0.15
CA LEU A 66 15.58 -11.17 -0.68
C LEU A 66 16.09 -10.16 0.37
N ARG A 67 17.13 -10.52 1.13
CA ARG A 67 17.80 -9.59 2.04
C ARG A 67 18.56 -8.55 1.24
N CYS A 68 18.16 -7.28 1.38
CA CYS A 68 19.02 -6.18 0.96
C CYS A 68 20.25 -6.17 1.87
N PHE A 69 21.40 -6.58 1.33
CA PHE A 69 22.67 -6.79 2.06
C PHE A 69 23.18 -5.56 2.82
N LYS A 70 22.60 -4.37 2.59
CA LYS A 70 23.03 -3.12 3.20
C LYS A 70 22.15 -2.65 4.37
N SER A 71 20.95 -3.20 4.56
CA SER A 71 19.95 -2.59 5.44
C SER A 71 19.20 -3.54 6.40
N HIS A 72 19.40 -4.86 6.34
CA HIS A 72 18.75 -5.85 7.24
C HIS A 72 17.20 -5.85 7.22
N TYR A 73 16.59 -5.40 6.12
CA TYR A 73 15.14 -5.51 5.92
C TYR A 73 14.77 -6.85 5.27
N VAL A 74 13.64 -7.42 5.68
CA VAL A 74 13.06 -8.65 5.14
C VAL A 74 11.70 -8.34 4.50
N LEU A 75 11.42 -8.96 3.35
CA LEU A 75 10.14 -8.87 2.65
C LEU A 75 9.17 -9.90 3.24
N GLU A 76 8.09 -9.42 3.85
CA GLU A 76 6.99 -10.23 4.36
C GLU A 76 5.80 -10.14 3.40
N PHE A 77 5.32 -11.31 2.96
CA PHE A 77 3.96 -11.42 2.43
C PHE A 77 3.02 -11.59 3.60
N VAL A 78 2.13 -10.62 3.78
CA VAL A 78 1.19 -10.60 4.90
C VAL A 78 -0.23 -10.75 4.39
N ARG A 79 -1.04 -11.50 5.13
CA ARG A 79 -2.48 -11.63 4.92
C ARG A 79 -3.20 -11.28 6.20
N LEU A 80 -4.07 -10.28 6.13
CA LEU A 80 -5.11 -10.12 7.13
C LEU A 80 -6.16 -11.20 6.90
N ARG A 81 -6.58 -11.86 7.97
CA ARG A 81 -7.42 -13.06 7.87
C ARG A 81 -8.72 -12.71 7.12
N ARG A 82 -8.85 -13.31 5.92
CA ARG A 82 -10.00 -13.45 4.99
C ARG A 82 -9.99 -12.74 3.63
N VAL A 83 -9.11 -11.81 3.25
CA VAL A 83 -8.94 -11.46 1.79
C VAL A 83 -7.71 -10.62 1.38
N HIS A 84 -6.98 -9.99 2.30
CA HIS A 84 -5.96 -9.00 1.89
C HIS A 84 -4.59 -9.60 1.64
N PHE A 85 -3.88 -9.09 0.64
CA PHE A 85 -2.49 -9.39 0.35
C PHE A 85 -1.69 -8.09 0.46
N GLY A 86 -0.80 -8.02 1.43
CA GLY A 86 0.12 -6.90 1.60
C GLY A 86 1.56 -7.33 1.38
N ILE A 87 2.39 -6.41 0.89
CA ILE A 87 3.83 -6.59 0.85
C ILE A 87 4.43 -5.62 1.87
N ARG A 88 5.11 -6.16 2.87
CA ARG A 88 5.75 -5.37 3.92
C ARG A 88 7.26 -5.53 3.87
N TRP A 89 7.98 -4.43 4.00
CA TRP A 89 9.40 -4.44 4.36
C TRP A 89 9.51 -4.23 5.87
N ARG A 90 10.17 -5.15 6.59
CA ARG A 90 10.36 -5.06 8.05
C ARG A 90 11.84 -5.08 8.40
N ASN A 91 12.25 -4.21 9.30
CA ASN A 91 13.59 -4.23 9.89
C ASN A 91 13.69 -5.44 10.84
N GLY A 92 14.73 -6.27 10.68
CA GLY A 92 14.88 -7.52 11.45
C GLY A 92 15.00 -7.36 12.97
N ARG A 93 15.09 -6.14 13.49
CA ARG A 93 15.14 -5.82 14.93
C ARG A 93 13.78 -5.47 15.55
N ASP A 94 12.75 -5.21 14.76
CA ASP A 94 11.42 -4.73 15.21
C ASP A 94 10.36 -5.85 15.20
N ILE A 95 10.77 -7.06 15.59
CA ILE A 95 9.87 -8.24 15.63
C ILE A 95 8.86 -8.13 16.78
N ASP A 96 9.18 -7.40 17.86
CA ASP A 96 8.44 -7.43 19.14
C ASP A 96 7.57 -6.19 19.47
N THR A 97 7.47 -5.17 18.62
CA THR A 97 6.97 -3.83 19.04
C THR A 97 5.56 -3.42 18.58
N GLY A 98 4.77 -4.30 17.97
CA GLY A 98 3.39 -3.94 17.58
C GLY A 98 3.32 -3.08 16.31
N VAL A 99 3.22 -3.80 15.19
CA VAL A 99 2.57 -3.44 13.92
C VAL A 99 2.70 -1.98 13.43
N VAL A 100 3.80 -1.68 12.73
CA VAL A 100 3.84 -0.58 11.74
C VAL A 100 3.15 -1.07 10.45
N PRO A 101 2.23 -0.30 9.83
CA PRO A 101 1.54 -0.71 8.60
C PRO A 101 2.53 -1.01 7.45
N PRO A 102 2.17 -1.92 6.51
CA PRO A 102 3.00 -2.23 5.36
C PRO A 102 3.30 -0.97 4.54
N GLY A 103 4.54 -0.83 4.06
CA GLY A 103 4.90 0.24 3.11
C GLY A 103 4.14 0.17 1.77
N CYS A 104 3.49 -0.96 1.47
CA CYS A 104 2.58 -1.15 0.33
C CYS A 104 1.44 -2.11 0.68
N MET A 105 0.20 -1.61 0.67
CA MET A 105 -1.02 -2.36 0.90
C MET A 105 -1.84 -2.42 -0.38
N MET A 106 -1.95 -3.61 -0.98
CA MET A 106 -2.80 -3.84 -2.14
C MET A 106 -4.12 -4.49 -1.71
N GLY A 107 -5.22 -4.13 -2.36
CA GLY A 107 -6.53 -4.71 -2.04
C GLY A 107 -6.87 -5.97 -2.84
N PRO A 108 -8.10 -6.46 -2.70
CA PRO A 108 -8.55 -7.72 -3.30
C PRO A 108 -8.55 -7.69 -4.84
N HIS A 109 -8.61 -6.52 -5.48
CA HIS A 109 -8.59 -6.39 -6.95
C HIS A 109 -7.23 -5.92 -7.48
N TRP A 110 -6.13 -6.29 -6.83
CA TRP A 110 -4.77 -5.92 -7.25
C TRP A 110 -4.47 -6.25 -8.72
N TYR A 111 -5.10 -7.29 -9.28
CA TYR A 111 -4.93 -7.65 -10.68
C TYR A 111 -5.55 -6.61 -11.64
N LEU A 112 -6.70 -6.02 -11.30
CA LEU A 112 -7.29 -4.92 -12.07
C LEU A 112 -6.46 -3.65 -11.93
N MET A 113 -5.88 -3.42 -10.74
CA MET A 113 -4.96 -2.32 -10.53
C MET A 113 -3.72 -2.42 -11.43
N VAL A 114 -3.08 -3.58 -11.47
CA VAL A 114 -1.93 -3.82 -12.34
C VAL A 114 -2.32 -3.73 -13.82
N ALA A 115 -3.45 -4.30 -14.22
CA ALA A 115 -3.92 -4.22 -15.60
C ALA A 115 -4.19 -2.76 -16.05
N THR A 116 -4.82 -1.96 -15.20
CA THR A 116 -5.12 -0.54 -15.46
C THR A 116 -3.82 0.28 -15.52
N TRP A 117 -2.88 0.01 -14.62
CA TRP A 117 -1.56 0.66 -14.63
C TRP A 117 -0.78 0.36 -15.91
N LEU A 118 -0.79 -0.91 -16.36
CA LEU A 118 -0.16 -1.34 -17.61
C LEU A 118 -0.82 -0.70 -18.83
N PHE A 119 -2.16 -0.63 -18.84
CA PHE A 119 -2.91 0.00 -19.92
C PHE A 119 -2.57 1.49 -20.07
N PHE A 120 -2.61 2.25 -18.97
CA PHE A 120 -2.22 3.67 -19.01
C PHE A 120 -0.74 3.84 -19.38
N SER A 121 0.16 3.04 -18.80
CA SER A 121 1.58 3.08 -19.16
C SER A 121 1.79 2.81 -20.65
N PHE A 122 1.10 1.83 -21.23
CA PHE A 122 1.19 1.51 -22.64
C PHE A 122 0.71 2.66 -23.51
N LEU A 123 -0.47 3.22 -23.24
CA LEU A 123 -1.02 4.33 -24.03
C LEU A 123 -0.10 5.55 -24.00
N MET A 124 0.41 5.93 -22.83
CA MET A 124 1.30 7.08 -22.70
C MET A 124 2.64 6.85 -23.41
N VAL A 125 3.25 5.66 -23.25
CA VAL A 125 4.48 5.32 -23.97
C VAL A 125 4.25 5.28 -25.49
N MET A 126 3.10 4.77 -25.94
CA MET A 126 2.75 4.72 -27.36
C MET A 126 2.72 6.12 -27.97
N VAL A 127 2.04 7.09 -27.34
CA VAL A 127 1.97 8.47 -27.87
C VAL A 127 3.36 9.09 -27.93
N ASN A 128 4.14 9.03 -26.84
CA ASN A 128 5.50 9.58 -26.79
C ASN A 128 6.44 8.95 -27.84
N VAL A 129 6.33 7.64 -28.10
CA VAL A 129 7.12 6.96 -29.14
C VAL A 129 6.68 7.39 -30.55
N LEU A 130 5.37 7.58 -30.76
CA LEU A 130 4.83 8.01 -32.05
C LEU A 130 5.19 9.48 -32.38
N THR A 131 5.48 10.30 -31.38
CA THR A 131 5.81 11.72 -31.53
C THR A 131 7.31 12.01 -31.42
N ILE A 132 8.15 11.06 -31.00
CA ILE A 132 9.56 11.29 -30.64
C ILE A 132 10.42 11.94 -31.73
N ASP A 133 10.19 11.57 -33.01
CA ASP A 133 10.94 12.11 -34.14
C ASP A 133 10.39 13.45 -34.65
N LYS A 134 9.18 13.83 -34.21
CA LYS A 134 8.45 15.02 -34.66
C LYS A 134 8.46 16.15 -33.63
N ALA A 135 8.40 15.80 -32.35
CA ALA A 135 8.24 16.73 -31.24
C ALA A 135 9.56 17.27 -30.72
N ARG A 136 9.52 18.43 -30.07
CA ARG A 136 10.71 18.97 -29.40
C ARG A 136 11.01 18.17 -28.15
N THR A 137 12.28 18.04 -27.80
CA THR A 137 12.71 17.31 -26.58
C THR A 137 12.02 17.82 -25.31
N ALA A 138 11.74 19.13 -25.21
CA ALA A 138 11.01 19.71 -24.08
C ALA A 138 9.55 19.24 -24.01
N GLU A 139 8.90 19.00 -25.15
CA GLU A 139 7.52 18.52 -25.21
C GLU A 139 7.43 17.05 -24.80
N ILE A 140 8.33 16.21 -25.33
CA ILE A 140 8.46 14.81 -24.89
C ILE A 140 8.78 14.77 -23.39
N GLY A 141 9.68 15.63 -22.91
CA GLY A 141 10.02 15.72 -21.49
C GLY A 141 8.81 16.06 -20.61
N ALA A 142 7.95 16.98 -21.06
CA ALA A 142 6.73 17.34 -20.35
C ALA A 142 5.68 16.21 -20.36
N GLY A 143 5.51 15.51 -21.49
CA GLY A 143 4.63 14.34 -21.60
C GLY A 143 5.05 13.22 -20.65
N VAL A 144 6.33 12.84 -20.69
CA VAL A 144 6.91 11.85 -19.76
C VAL A 144 6.75 12.26 -18.30
N PHE A 145 6.94 13.53 -17.96
CA PHE A 145 6.77 14.03 -16.60
C PHE A 145 5.32 13.92 -16.12
N LEU A 146 4.36 14.42 -16.91
CA LEU A 146 2.93 14.39 -16.55
C LEU A 146 2.42 12.95 -16.44
N SER A 147 2.75 12.10 -17.41
CA SER A 147 2.42 10.68 -17.42
C SER A 147 3.07 9.94 -16.25
N GLY A 148 4.32 10.25 -15.92
CA GLY A 148 5.03 9.72 -14.76
C GLY A 148 4.35 10.08 -13.44
N MET A 149 3.98 11.36 -13.25
CA MET A 149 3.25 11.81 -12.06
C MET A 149 1.88 11.13 -11.94
N CYS A 150 1.15 10.99 -13.06
CA CYS A 150 -0.12 10.26 -13.08
C CYS A 150 0.04 8.82 -12.59
N LEU A 151 1.02 8.07 -13.12
CA LEU A 151 1.29 6.69 -12.74
C LEU A 151 1.75 6.54 -11.29
N ILE A 152 2.55 7.49 -10.79
CA ILE A 152 3.00 7.53 -9.39
C ILE A 152 1.80 7.76 -8.47
N CYS A 153 0.98 8.78 -8.72
CA CYS A 153 -0.20 9.07 -7.91
C CYS A 153 -1.18 7.87 -7.92
N TYR A 154 -1.41 7.26 -9.07
CA TYR A 154 -2.22 6.04 -9.17
C TYR A 154 -1.67 4.90 -8.29
N ALA A 155 -0.36 4.65 -8.36
CA ALA A 155 0.29 3.65 -7.52
C ALA A 155 0.16 3.99 -6.03
N LEU A 156 0.28 5.26 -5.64
CA LEU A 156 0.10 5.70 -4.26
C LEU A 156 -1.33 5.46 -3.76
N VAL A 157 -2.36 5.68 -4.59
CA VAL A 157 -3.74 5.30 -4.24
C VAL A 157 -3.80 3.81 -3.93
N GLY A 158 -3.30 2.99 -4.86
CA GLY A 158 -3.34 1.54 -4.80
C GLY A 158 -2.46 0.90 -3.72
N CYS A 159 -1.44 1.60 -3.24
CA CYS A 159 -0.44 1.08 -2.28
C CYS A 159 -0.52 1.70 -0.87
N THR A 160 -1.18 2.85 -0.66
CA THR A 160 -1.27 3.51 0.67
C THR A 160 -2.41 2.99 1.52
N ASP A 161 -2.29 2.96 2.85
CA ASP A 161 -3.44 2.68 3.73
C ASP A 161 -4.66 3.56 3.38
N PRO A 162 -5.83 3.01 3.06
CA PRO A 162 -7.04 3.81 2.89
C PRO A 162 -7.57 4.41 4.19
N GLY A 163 -7.02 4.03 5.35
CA GLY A 163 -7.53 4.39 6.67
C GLY A 163 -8.27 3.22 7.30
N ILE A 164 -7.64 2.03 7.33
CA ILE A 164 -8.25 0.85 7.95
C ILE A 164 -8.43 1.08 9.46
N VAL A 165 -9.66 0.95 9.93
CA VAL A 165 -10.01 1.07 11.35
C VAL A 165 -9.45 -0.15 12.10
N PRO A 166 -8.63 0.05 13.15
CA PRO A 166 -8.18 -1.06 14.00
C PRO A 166 -9.37 -1.68 14.75
N ARG A 167 -9.25 -2.94 15.18
CA ARG A 167 -10.33 -3.55 15.97
C ARG A 167 -10.43 -2.89 17.33
N ILE A 168 -11.62 -2.40 17.64
CA ILE A 168 -11.92 -1.73 18.91
C ILE A 168 -13.02 -2.53 19.59
N ASN A 169 -12.73 -3.08 20.77
CA ASN A 169 -13.67 -3.95 21.50
C ASN A 169 -14.58 -3.18 22.46
N VAL A 170 -14.23 -1.93 22.77
CA VAL A 170 -14.98 -1.05 23.69
C VAL A 170 -15.09 0.32 23.02
N PRO A 171 -16.28 0.94 22.95
CA PRO A 171 -16.42 2.26 22.37
C PRO A 171 -15.61 3.29 23.17
N LEU A 172 -14.83 4.11 22.48
CA LEU A 172 -13.98 5.12 23.13
C LEU A 172 -14.79 6.37 23.51
N ASP A 173 -15.88 6.64 22.79
CA ASP A 173 -16.86 7.69 23.06
C ASP A 173 -18.26 7.27 22.54
N GLU A 174 -19.26 8.13 22.76
CA GLU A 174 -20.67 7.86 22.41
C GLU A 174 -20.95 7.84 20.89
N THR A 175 -20.03 8.33 20.06
CA THR A 175 -20.19 8.41 18.60
C THR A 175 -19.84 7.08 17.90
N PHE A 176 -19.20 6.16 18.61
CA PHE A 176 -18.78 4.87 18.07
C PHE A 176 -19.98 3.96 17.79
N THR A 177 -19.99 3.35 16.61
CA THR A 177 -21.01 2.36 16.23
C THR A 177 -20.41 0.97 16.14
N TYR A 178 -21.22 -0.07 16.38
CA TYR A 178 -20.77 -1.45 16.26
C TYR A 178 -20.91 -1.94 14.80
N CYS A 179 -19.92 -2.68 14.31
CA CYS A 179 -19.97 -3.32 13.01
C CYS A 179 -20.07 -4.85 13.16
N ASP A 180 -21.20 -5.42 12.76
CA ASP A 180 -21.45 -6.86 12.86
C ASP A 180 -20.52 -7.71 12.00
N HIS A 181 -20.06 -7.19 10.85
CA HIS A 181 -19.15 -7.92 9.96
C HIS A 181 -17.71 -8.00 10.49
N CYS A 182 -17.25 -6.92 11.12
CA CYS A 182 -15.93 -6.87 11.74
C CYS A 182 -15.94 -7.38 13.18
N GLU A 183 -17.11 -7.49 13.81
CA GLU A 183 -17.28 -7.78 15.24
C GLU A 183 -16.48 -6.78 16.10
N SER A 184 -16.50 -5.49 15.72
CA SER A 184 -15.76 -4.43 16.39
C SER A 184 -16.49 -3.10 16.32
N TYR A 185 -16.20 -2.20 17.26
CA TYR A 185 -16.61 -0.81 17.19
C TYR A 185 -15.81 -0.05 16.12
N ARG A 186 -16.42 0.97 15.54
CA ARG A 186 -15.84 1.88 14.56
C ARG A 186 -16.24 3.32 14.88
N PRO A 187 -15.36 4.31 14.62
CA PRO A 187 -15.68 5.71 14.84
C PRO A 187 -16.81 6.19 13.92
N GLU A 188 -17.37 7.36 14.22
CA GLU A 188 -18.33 8.02 13.32
C GLU A 188 -17.74 8.22 11.92
N GLY A 189 -18.57 8.03 10.89
CA GLY A 189 -18.14 8.15 9.49
C GLY A 189 -17.35 6.95 8.94
N ALA A 190 -16.94 5.99 9.76
CA ALA A 190 -16.33 4.77 9.26
C ALA A 190 -17.38 3.76 8.74
N LEU A 191 -17.10 3.14 7.60
CA LEU A 191 -18.01 2.16 6.98
C LEU A 191 -17.29 0.85 6.62
N HIS A 192 -18.04 -0.25 6.63
CA HIS A 192 -17.53 -1.58 6.27
C HIS A 192 -17.59 -1.76 4.75
N CYS A 193 -16.45 -2.05 4.13
CA CYS A 193 -16.42 -2.45 2.73
C CYS A 193 -16.56 -3.98 2.63
N MET A 194 -17.53 -4.46 1.86
CA MET A 194 -17.79 -5.91 1.70
C MET A 194 -16.72 -6.63 0.88
N ASP A 195 -16.15 -5.96 -0.13
CA ASP A 195 -15.09 -6.52 -0.97
C ASP A 195 -13.77 -6.66 -0.20
N CYS A 196 -13.42 -5.60 0.52
CA CYS A 196 -12.23 -5.56 1.35
C CYS A 196 -12.42 -6.37 2.66
N ARG A 197 -13.61 -6.35 3.28
CA ARG A 197 -13.91 -6.95 4.60
C ARG A 197 -13.19 -6.27 5.76
N VAL A 198 -13.05 -4.95 5.69
CA VAL A 198 -12.53 -4.08 6.74
C VAL A 198 -13.37 -2.83 6.84
N CYS A 199 -13.39 -2.22 8.03
CA CYS A 199 -13.93 -0.88 8.22
C CYS A 199 -12.88 0.14 7.81
N ILE A 200 -13.29 1.17 7.07
CA ILE A 200 -12.44 2.27 6.59
C ILE A 200 -12.96 3.58 7.18
N GLU A 201 -12.05 4.41 7.72
CA GLU A 201 -12.36 5.77 8.18
C GLU A 201 -12.69 6.68 7.00
N GLU A 202 -13.74 7.49 7.17
CA GLU A 202 -14.26 8.41 6.14
C GLU A 202 -14.31 7.72 4.78
N TYR A 203 -14.96 6.54 4.77
CA TYR A 203 -15.07 5.70 3.58
C TYR A 203 -15.74 6.48 2.45
N ASP A 204 -15.05 6.57 1.32
CA ASP A 204 -15.59 7.18 0.11
C ASP A 204 -16.21 6.08 -0.78
N HIS A 205 -15.37 5.19 -1.31
CA HIS A 205 -15.83 4.07 -2.11
C HIS A 205 -14.80 2.93 -2.21
N HIS A 206 -15.23 1.78 -2.70
CA HIS A 206 -14.35 0.72 -3.16
C HIS A 206 -14.17 0.83 -4.67
N CYS A 207 -12.92 0.99 -5.12
CA CYS A 207 -12.61 1.10 -6.53
C CYS A 207 -11.87 -0.16 -6.99
N PRO A 208 -12.52 -1.03 -7.78
CA PRO A 208 -11.86 -2.21 -8.34
C PRO A 208 -10.66 -1.82 -9.21
N TRP A 209 -10.74 -0.68 -9.89
CA TRP A 209 -9.67 -0.19 -10.77
C TRP A 209 -8.43 0.23 -10.02
N THR A 210 -8.51 0.82 -8.81
CA THR A 210 -7.34 1.09 -7.97
C THR A 210 -7.00 -0.07 -7.04
N GLY A 211 -7.75 -1.17 -7.15
CA GLY A 211 -7.53 -2.42 -6.45
C GLY A 211 -8.15 -2.51 -5.06
N LYS A 212 -8.65 -1.39 -4.49
CA LYS A 212 -9.08 -1.30 -3.09
C LYS A 212 -9.95 -0.08 -2.77
N CYS A 213 -10.27 0.10 -1.48
CA CYS A 213 -10.96 1.27 -0.97
C CYS A 213 -10.18 2.57 -1.14
N VAL A 214 -10.94 3.64 -1.35
CA VAL A 214 -10.55 5.03 -1.15
C VAL A 214 -11.24 5.51 0.12
N GLY A 215 -10.47 6.11 1.01
CA GLY A 215 -10.93 6.66 2.27
C GLY A 215 -9.94 7.68 2.81
N LYS A 216 -10.08 8.07 4.07
CA LYS A 216 -9.29 9.13 4.71
C LYS A 216 -7.78 9.05 4.42
N GLY A 217 -7.21 7.84 4.46
CA GLY A 217 -5.77 7.64 4.38
C GLY A 217 -5.17 7.81 2.98
N ASN A 218 -5.98 7.75 1.91
CA ASN A 218 -5.48 7.82 0.53
C ASN A 218 -6.31 8.70 -0.41
N VAL A 219 -7.37 9.36 0.06
CA VAL A 219 -8.25 10.20 -0.76
C VAL A 219 -7.52 11.37 -1.44
N HIS A 220 -6.51 11.95 -0.79
CA HIS A 220 -5.69 13.02 -1.38
C HIS A 220 -4.86 12.52 -2.58
N TYR A 221 -4.33 11.28 -2.51
CA TYR A 221 -3.67 10.66 -3.65
C TYR A 221 -4.66 10.38 -4.78
N PHE A 222 -5.92 10.05 -4.44
CA PHE A 222 -6.96 9.81 -5.44
C PHE A 222 -7.28 11.09 -6.21
N TYR A 223 -7.46 12.22 -5.52
CA TYR A 223 -7.66 13.51 -6.17
C TYR A 223 -6.44 13.97 -6.97
N ALA A 224 -5.22 13.78 -6.44
CA ALA A 224 -4.00 14.08 -7.19
C ALA A 224 -3.90 13.23 -8.46
N TRP A 225 -4.24 11.93 -8.38
CA TRP A 225 -4.29 11.06 -9.55
C TRP A 225 -5.30 11.56 -10.59
N LEU A 226 -6.52 11.92 -10.20
CA LEU A 226 -7.53 12.46 -11.13
C LEU A 226 -7.03 13.74 -11.82
N LEU A 227 -6.38 14.64 -11.08
CA LEU A 227 -5.80 15.86 -11.64
C LEU A 227 -4.73 15.52 -12.69
N PHE A 228 -3.73 14.70 -12.34
CA PHE A 228 -2.67 14.33 -13.28
C PHE A 228 -3.16 13.47 -14.44
N LEU A 229 -4.22 12.67 -14.24
CA LEU A 229 -4.86 11.91 -15.31
C LEU A 229 -5.45 12.84 -16.36
N VAL A 230 -6.19 13.87 -15.94
CA VAL A 230 -6.77 14.86 -16.86
C VAL A 230 -5.67 15.67 -17.54
N LEU A 231 -4.67 16.15 -16.80
CA LEU A 231 -3.57 16.93 -17.35
C LEU A 231 -2.75 16.13 -18.38
N ALA A 232 -2.37 14.89 -18.06
CA ALA A 232 -1.65 14.02 -18.97
C ALA A 232 -2.51 13.69 -20.20
N PHE A 233 -3.78 13.33 -20.02
CA PHE A 233 -4.67 13.02 -21.13
C PHE A 233 -4.84 14.20 -22.10
N VAL A 234 -5.12 15.40 -21.58
CA VAL A 234 -5.28 16.60 -22.41
C VAL A 234 -3.97 16.94 -23.14
N TYR A 235 -2.84 16.86 -22.43
CA TYR A 235 -1.53 17.14 -23.02
C TYR A 235 -1.21 16.19 -24.17
N GLU A 236 -1.32 14.87 -23.95
CA GLU A 236 -1.02 13.84 -24.93
C GLU A 236 -1.99 13.90 -26.12
N MET A 237 -3.27 14.27 -25.90
CA MET A 237 -4.23 14.51 -26.97
C MET A 237 -3.84 15.72 -27.84
N ILE A 238 -3.40 16.82 -27.24
CA ILE A 238 -2.91 18.00 -27.98
C ILE A 238 -1.64 17.63 -28.77
N GLU A 239 -0.71 16.93 -28.14
CA GLU A 239 0.52 16.50 -28.79
C GLU A 239 0.24 15.58 -29.99
N PHE A 240 -0.56 14.54 -29.78
CA PHE A 240 -0.96 13.60 -30.83
C PHE A 240 -1.66 14.31 -31.98
N THR A 241 -2.65 15.16 -31.70
CA THR A 241 -3.39 15.88 -32.76
C THR A 241 -2.50 16.86 -33.51
N THR A 242 -1.61 17.58 -32.83
CA THR A 242 -0.68 18.54 -33.48
C THR A 242 0.26 17.83 -34.47
N TYR A 243 0.76 16.64 -34.13
CA TYR A 243 1.76 15.94 -34.93
C TYR A 243 1.22 14.91 -35.93
N PHE A 244 -0.05 14.50 -35.80
CA PHE A 244 -0.70 13.56 -36.72
C PHE A 244 -1.81 14.20 -37.56
N PHE A 245 -2.41 15.28 -37.07
CA PHE A 245 -3.46 16.03 -37.74
C PHE A 245 -3.17 17.54 -37.68
N PRO A 246 -2.04 17.98 -38.26
CA PRO A 246 -1.73 19.40 -38.28
C PRO A 246 -2.87 20.15 -38.97
N PRO A 247 -3.33 21.29 -38.43
CA PRO A 247 -4.36 22.07 -39.11
C PRO A 247 -3.87 22.49 -40.50
N ASP A 248 -4.74 22.37 -41.51
CA ASP A 248 -4.46 22.74 -42.90
C ASP A 248 -4.37 24.28 -43.04
N ASN A 249 -3.30 24.85 -42.48
CA ASN A 249 -3.05 26.29 -42.50
C ASN A 249 -2.72 26.80 -43.91
N HIS A 250 -2.37 25.88 -44.82
CA HIS A 250 -2.09 26.17 -46.22
C HIS A 250 -3.30 26.78 -46.92
N ASN A 251 -4.50 26.19 -46.75
CA ASN A 251 -5.72 26.68 -47.39
C ASN A 251 -6.14 28.07 -46.90
N LEU A 252 -5.83 28.41 -45.64
CA LEU A 252 -6.23 29.67 -45.00
C LEU A 252 -5.28 30.81 -45.39
N LEU A 253 -3.98 30.54 -45.47
CA LEU A 253 -2.99 31.50 -45.95
C LEU A 253 -3.11 31.74 -47.46
N ASP A 254 -3.37 30.70 -48.25
CA ASP A 254 -3.60 30.82 -49.69
C ASP A 254 -4.87 31.65 -49.97
N SER A 255 -5.95 31.42 -49.20
CA SER A 255 -7.19 32.21 -49.30
C SER A 255 -6.99 33.69 -48.94
N LEU A 256 -6.12 34.00 -47.97
CA LEU A 256 -5.81 35.38 -47.58
C LEU A 256 -4.93 36.07 -48.64
N ASP A 257 -3.94 35.37 -49.18
CA ASP A 257 -3.06 35.87 -50.23
C ASP A 257 -3.86 36.18 -51.52
N ASP A 258 -4.77 35.29 -51.91
CA ASP A 258 -5.65 35.52 -53.05
C ASP A 258 -6.62 36.69 -52.83
N SER A 259 -7.15 36.85 -51.62
CA SER A 259 -7.98 38.01 -51.26
C SER A 259 -7.18 39.31 -51.35
N MET A 260 -5.92 39.32 -50.88
CA MET A 260 -5.04 40.48 -50.97
C MET A 260 -4.65 40.83 -52.42
N LYS A 261 -4.45 39.84 -53.29
CA LYS A 261 -4.21 40.06 -54.73
C LYS A 261 -5.39 40.75 -55.40
N ILE A 262 -6.62 40.35 -55.08
CA ILE A 262 -7.84 40.97 -55.60
C ILE A 262 -7.90 42.44 -55.17
N VAL A 263 -7.71 42.71 -53.88
CA VAL A 263 -7.72 44.09 -53.34
C VAL A 263 -6.63 44.94 -54.02
N HIS A 264 -5.40 44.46 -54.11
CA HIS A 264 -4.31 45.21 -54.74
C HIS A 264 -4.58 45.48 -56.23
N SER A 265 -5.19 44.54 -56.95
CA SER A 265 -5.58 44.75 -58.34
C SER A 265 -6.66 45.85 -58.51
N ALA A 266 -7.58 45.97 -57.56
CA ALA A 266 -8.61 46.99 -57.56
C ALA A 266 -8.08 48.41 -57.26
N PHE A 267 -6.95 48.52 -56.57
CA PHE A 267 -6.32 49.80 -56.23
C PHE A 267 -5.22 50.25 -57.21
N LYS A 268 -4.98 49.54 -58.32
CA LYS A 268 -4.03 50.02 -59.34
C LYS A 268 -4.59 51.26 -60.04
N PRO A 269 -3.95 52.44 -59.92
CA PRO A 269 -4.41 53.65 -60.58
C PRO A 269 -4.30 53.49 -62.09
N ALA A 270 -5.34 53.93 -62.81
CA ALA A 270 -5.35 53.90 -64.27
C ALA A 270 -4.17 54.72 -64.84
N PRO A 271 -3.52 54.25 -65.93
CA PRO A 271 -2.41 54.97 -66.53
C PRO A 271 -2.89 56.35 -67.00
N ARG A 272 -2.16 57.40 -66.61
CA ARG A 272 -2.40 58.76 -67.11
C ARG A 272 -1.99 58.80 -68.58
N SER A 273 -2.97 59.04 -69.45
CA SER A 273 -2.81 59.29 -70.89
C SER A 273 -2.10 60.61 -71.16
#